data_AF-A0A0J6FQH8-F1
#
_entry.id   AF-A0A0J6FQH8-F1
#
_cell.length_a   1.000
_cell.length_b   1.000
_cell.length_c   1.000
_cell.angle_alpha   90.00
_cell.angle_beta   90.00
_cell.angle_gamma   90.00
#
_symmetry.space_group_name_H-M   'P 1'
#
loop_
_entity.id
_entity.type
_entity.pdbx_description
1 polymer ?
#
loop_
_entity_poly.entity_id
_entity_poly.type
_entity_poly.pdbx_seq_one_letter_code
_entity_poly.pdbx_strand_id
1 'polypeptide(L)'
;MFLFWPEALEKFLDDHHCFRLATALNIFKTVCHMPIAKMDVHSERADRYDAEEKAALEALQRREQLLEKRMAIEMKNEKHTSKEVEELNILDTELKVLKAKYWKHQDEMYQLQYGPVFYQPYMWGIRRAQLKRQWKAKKDNKPVTMWPKDVRACKARGGCCVRQCGCCFRPRSSLIGAEDVYSHCTKECKCCVHYFNLP
;
A
#
# COMPACT_ATOMS: atom_id res chain seq x y z
N MET A 1 18.01 -29.50 25.98
CA MET A 1 16.71 -28.91 26.37
C MET A 1 16.88 -27.41 26.61
N PHE A 2 17.04 -26.58 25.56
CA PHE A 2 16.95 -25.11 25.62
C PHE A 2 16.87 -24.56 24.18
N LEU A 3 15.71 -24.65 23.54
CA LEU A 3 15.50 -24.14 22.16
C LEU A 3 14.29 -23.20 22.04
N PHE A 4 13.74 -22.70 23.15
CA PHE A 4 12.48 -21.94 23.18
C PHE A 4 12.62 -20.46 23.58
N TRP A 5 13.84 -19.99 23.83
CA TRP A 5 14.13 -18.62 24.30
C TRP A 5 14.07 -17.52 23.21
N PRO A 6 14.52 -17.76 21.96
CA PRO A 6 14.72 -16.66 21.02
C PRO A 6 13.43 -16.03 20.46
N GLU A 7 12.34 -16.78 20.31
CA GLU A 7 11.06 -16.22 19.83
C GLU A 7 10.33 -15.44 20.92
N ALA A 8 10.35 -15.93 22.17
CA ALA A 8 9.74 -15.24 23.30
C ALA A 8 10.43 -13.90 23.60
N LEU A 9 11.76 -13.86 23.51
CA LEU A 9 12.54 -12.64 23.68
C LEU A 9 12.32 -11.66 22.52
N GLU A 10 12.21 -12.15 21.29
CA GLU A 10 11.91 -11.32 20.12
C GLU A 10 10.52 -10.67 20.23
N LYS A 11 9.50 -11.46 20.58
CA LYS A 11 8.14 -10.96 20.80
C LYS A 11 8.11 -9.92 21.93
N PHE A 12 8.80 -10.17 23.04
CA PHE A 12 8.91 -9.23 24.15
C PHE A 12 9.57 -7.90 23.72
N LEU A 13 10.64 -7.96 22.91
CA LEU A 13 11.31 -6.77 22.41
C LEU A 13 10.44 -6.00 21.40
N ASP A 14 9.66 -6.69 20.58
CA ASP A 14 8.68 -6.06 19.66
C ASP A 14 7.54 -5.37 20.44
N ASP A 15 6.95 -6.07 21.43
CA ASP A 15 5.86 -5.58 22.28
C ASP A 15 6.27 -4.36 23.11
N HIS A 16 7.57 -4.23 23.41
CA HIS A 16 8.14 -3.09 24.15
C HIS A 16 8.89 -2.09 23.26
N HIS A 17 8.70 -2.13 21.94
CA HIS A 17 9.27 -1.17 20.99
C HIS A 17 10.81 -1.08 21.00
N CYS A 18 11.48 -2.14 21.47
CA CYS A 18 12.94 -2.28 21.52
C CYS A 18 13.49 -2.72 20.16
N PHE A 19 13.13 -2.00 19.10
CA PHE A 19 13.33 -2.42 17.71
C PHE A 19 14.80 -2.67 17.35
N ARG A 20 15.77 -1.94 17.94
CA ARG A 20 17.21 -2.13 17.66
C ARG A 20 17.73 -3.45 18.22
N LEU A 21 17.23 -3.88 19.38
CA LEU A 21 17.62 -5.14 20.01
C LEU A 21 16.94 -6.33 19.35
N ALA A 22 15.65 -6.22 19.01
CA ALA A 22 14.94 -7.23 18.20
C ALA A 22 15.65 -7.42 16.84
N THR A 23 16.12 -6.33 16.25
CA THR A 23 16.94 -6.35 15.03
C THR A 23 18.26 -7.09 15.22
N ALA A 24 19.01 -6.78 16.28
CA ALA A 24 20.31 -7.38 16.52
C ALA A 24 20.18 -8.89 16.78
N LEU A 25 19.19 -9.29 17.57
CA LEU A 25 18.86 -10.69 17.86
C LEU A 25 18.53 -11.45 16.58
N ASN A 26 17.78 -10.84 15.65
CA ASN A 26 17.43 -11.46 14.38
C ASN A 26 18.59 -11.49 13.38
N ILE A 27 19.41 -10.44 13.27
CA ILE A 27 20.62 -10.48 12.44
C ILE A 27 21.53 -11.60 12.92
N PHE A 28 21.69 -11.75 14.23
CA PHE A 28 22.45 -12.84 14.82
C PHE A 28 21.87 -14.22 14.43
N LYS A 29 20.56 -14.45 14.61
CA LYS A 29 19.88 -15.69 14.12
C LYS A 29 20.12 -15.91 12.63
N THR A 30 20.01 -14.86 11.83
CA THR A 30 20.08 -14.91 10.37
C THR A 30 21.50 -15.26 9.89
N VAL A 31 22.52 -14.61 10.45
CA VAL A 31 23.93 -14.84 10.12
C VAL A 31 24.39 -16.22 10.60
N CYS A 32 23.89 -16.68 11.75
CA CYS A 32 24.25 -17.99 12.29
C CYS A 32 23.52 -19.17 11.61
N HIS A 33 22.45 -18.93 10.83
CA HIS A 33 21.61 -19.99 10.27
C HIS A 33 21.34 -19.94 8.75
N MET A 34 21.94 -19.03 7.97
CA MET A 34 21.67 -18.94 6.51
C MET A 34 22.81 -19.44 5.58
N PRO A 35 22.48 -20.28 4.58
CA PRO A 35 23.16 -20.34 3.30
C PRO A 35 22.70 -19.20 2.36
N ILE A 36 23.64 -18.64 1.60
CA ILE A 36 23.51 -17.43 0.76
C ILE A 36 22.28 -17.42 -0.18
N ALA A 37 21.86 -18.58 -0.70
CA ALA A 37 20.73 -18.72 -1.63
C ALA A 37 19.35 -18.30 -1.06
N LYS A 38 19.18 -18.21 0.27
CA LYS A 38 17.91 -17.81 0.88
C LYS A 38 17.69 -16.29 0.89
N MET A 39 18.74 -15.47 0.77
CA MET A 39 18.62 -14.00 0.74
C MET A 39 17.86 -13.49 -0.49
N ASP A 40 18.05 -14.12 -1.65
CA ASP A 40 17.46 -13.67 -2.92
C ASP A 40 15.93 -13.84 -2.94
N VAL A 41 15.42 -14.97 -2.43
CA VAL A 41 13.97 -15.25 -2.33
C VAL A 41 13.24 -14.22 -1.45
N HIS A 42 13.92 -13.64 -0.46
CA HIS A 42 13.35 -12.62 0.41
C HIS A 42 13.24 -11.26 -0.26
N SER A 43 14.24 -10.89 -1.08
CA SER A 43 14.18 -9.67 -1.90
C SER A 43 13.05 -9.74 -2.91
N GLU A 44 12.90 -10.89 -3.59
CA GLU A 44 11.82 -11.11 -4.56
C GLU A 44 10.43 -11.03 -3.90
N ARG A 45 10.25 -11.62 -2.70
CA ARG A 45 8.98 -11.52 -1.96
C ARG A 45 8.67 -10.09 -1.53
N ALA A 46 9.67 -9.31 -1.15
CA ALA A 46 9.50 -7.91 -0.78
C ALA A 46 9.15 -7.05 -2.00
N ASP A 47 9.84 -7.26 -3.13
CA ASP A 47 9.55 -6.59 -4.39
C ASP A 47 8.16 -6.92 -4.91
N ARG A 48 7.72 -8.18 -4.78
CA ARG A 48 6.34 -8.60 -5.05
C ARG A 48 5.36 -7.87 -4.15
N TYR A 49 5.61 -7.80 -2.84
CA TYR A 49 4.74 -7.07 -1.91
C TYR A 49 4.60 -5.59 -2.31
N ASP A 50 5.71 -4.92 -2.61
CA ASP A 50 5.69 -3.51 -3.04
C ASP A 50 4.96 -3.34 -4.40
N ALA A 51 5.05 -4.33 -5.30
CA ALA A 51 4.30 -4.35 -6.55
C ALA A 51 2.78 -4.52 -6.34
N GLU A 52 2.36 -5.43 -5.45
CA GLU A 52 0.95 -5.61 -5.08
C GLU A 52 0.40 -4.35 -4.37
N GLU A 53 1.17 -3.73 -3.47
CA GLU A 53 0.81 -2.46 -2.81
C GLU A 53 0.58 -1.36 -3.85
N LYS A 54 1.51 -1.22 -4.81
CA LYS A 54 1.38 -0.25 -5.90
C LYS A 54 0.15 -0.51 -6.77
N ALA A 55 -0.13 -1.76 -7.12
CA ALA A 55 -1.27 -2.13 -7.95
C ALA A 55 -2.62 -1.88 -7.24
N ALA A 56 -2.69 -2.13 -5.93
CA ALA A 56 -3.85 -1.78 -5.11
C ALA A 56 -4.08 -0.27 -5.08
N LEU A 57 -3.02 0.53 -4.92
CA LEU A 57 -3.11 2.01 -4.94
C LEU A 57 -3.52 2.56 -6.31
N GLU A 58 -3.04 1.97 -7.41
CA GLU A 58 -3.48 2.28 -8.77
C GLU A 58 -4.99 2.04 -8.93
N ALA A 59 -5.50 0.90 -8.45
CA ALA A 59 -6.93 0.60 -8.50
C ALA A 59 -7.77 1.62 -7.71
N LEU A 60 -7.31 2.05 -6.52
CA LEU A 60 -7.99 3.09 -5.74
C LEU A 60 -8.00 4.44 -6.45
N GLN A 61 -6.86 4.88 -6.98
CA GLN A 61 -6.77 6.18 -7.65
C GLN A 61 -7.58 6.22 -8.94
N ARG A 62 -7.61 5.13 -9.71
CA ARG A 62 -8.49 5.01 -10.87
C ARG A 62 -9.96 5.04 -10.47
N ARG A 63 -10.33 4.35 -9.39
CA ARG A 63 -11.70 4.36 -8.88
C ARG A 63 -12.18 5.76 -8.52
N GLU A 64 -11.35 6.55 -7.83
CA GLU A 64 -11.70 7.93 -7.50
C GLU A 64 -12.01 8.77 -8.75
N GLN A 65 -11.21 8.61 -9.82
CA GLN A 65 -11.49 9.28 -11.09
C GLN A 65 -12.87 8.91 -11.65
N LEU A 66 -13.20 7.62 -11.65
CA LEU A 66 -14.47 7.13 -12.18
C LEU A 66 -15.66 7.55 -11.32
N LEU A 67 -15.50 7.60 -9.99
CA LEU A 67 -16.53 8.13 -9.10
C LEU A 67 -16.79 9.62 -9.36
N GLU A 68 -15.75 10.42 -9.52
CA GLU A 68 -15.92 11.84 -9.85
C GLU A 68 -16.62 12.03 -11.21
N LYS A 69 -16.29 11.20 -12.21
CA LYS A 69 -17.00 11.18 -13.50
C LYS A 69 -18.48 10.81 -13.34
N ARG A 70 -18.77 9.74 -12.59
CA ARG A 70 -20.13 9.29 -12.27
C ARG A 70 -20.92 10.40 -11.59
N MET A 71 -20.36 11.01 -10.54
CA MET A 71 -20.97 12.13 -9.83
C MET A 71 -21.23 13.33 -10.76
N ALA A 72 -20.32 13.63 -11.69
CA ALA A 72 -20.52 14.72 -12.64
C ALA A 72 -21.69 14.47 -13.61
N ILE A 73 -21.98 13.22 -13.95
CA ILE A 73 -23.17 12.85 -14.74
C ILE A 73 -24.42 12.93 -13.87
N GLU A 74 -24.40 12.36 -12.67
CA GLU A 74 -25.54 12.34 -11.73
C GLU A 74 -25.96 13.74 -11.27
N MET A 75 -25.01 14.68 -11.15
CA MET A 75 -25.31 16.07 -10.76
C MET A 75 -26.00 16.89 -11.85
N LYS A 76 -26.16 16.34 -13.07
CA LYS A 76 -26.99 16.99 -14.09
C LYS A 76 -28.46 16.80 -13.67
N ASN A 77 -29.12 17.87 -13.24
CA ASN A 77 -30.50 17.87 -12.73
C ASN A 77 -31.58 17.49 -13.78
N GLU A 78 -31.18 17.17 -15.01
CA GLU A 78 -32.06 16.73 -16.10
C GLU A 78 -32.18 15.21 -16.14
N LYS A 79 -33.27 14.67 -16.70
CA LYS A 79 -33.36 13.23 -16.95
C LYS A 79 -32.16 12.80 -17.80
N HIS A 80 -31.37 11.84 -17.30
CA HIS A 80 -30.22 11.33 -18.02
C HIS A 80 -30.62 10.86 -19.42
N THR A 81 -29.85 11.31 -20.41
CA THR A 81 -30.00 10.86 -21.79
C THR A 81 -29.69 9.35 -21.88
N SER A 82 -30.20 8.67 -22.90
CA SER A 82 -29.88 7.25 -23.12
C SER A 82 -28.37 6.98 -23.21
N LYS A 83 -27.58 7.96 -23.67
CA LYS A 83 -26.12 7.86 -23.71
C LYS A 83 -25.49 7.94 -22.31
N GLU A 84 -25.99 8.83 -21.46
CA GLU A 84 -25.53 8.95 -20.07
C GLU A 84 -25.91 7.74 -19.23
N VAL A 85 -27.09 7.16 -19.46
CA VAL A 85 -27.49 5.89 -18.81
C VAL A 85 -26.53 4.76 -19.19
N GLU A 86 -26.17 4.66 -20.48
CA GLU A 86 -25.19 3.67 -20.94
C GLU A 86 -23.80 3.93 -20.34
N GLU A 87 -23.36 5.18 -20.30
CA GLU A 87 -22.08 5.56 -19.67
C GLU A 87 -22.07 5.23 -18.17
N LEU A 88 -23.16 5.47 -17.44
CA LEU A 88 -23.31 5.08 -16.04
C LEU A 88 -23.21 3.55 -15.85
N ASN A 89 -23.82 2.76 -16.73
CA ASN A 89 -23.70 1.29 -16.68
C ASN A 89 -22.25 0.81 -16.91
N ILE A 90 -21.54 1.44 -17.85
CA ILE A 90 -20.12 1.17 -18.11
C ILE A 90 -19.29 1.52 -16.87
N LEU A 91 -19.50 2.71 -16.30
CA LEU A 91 -18.81 3.15 -15.08
C LEU A 91 -19.06 2.22 -13.91
N ASP A 92 -20.30 1.79 -13.69
CA ASP A 92 -20.64 0.84 -12.61
C ASP A 92 -19.95 -0.52 -12.81
N THR A 93 -19.80 -0.97 -14.05
CA THR A 93 -19.06 -2.19 -14.39
C THR A 93 -17.56 -2.02 -14.10
N GLU A 94 -16.95 -0.93 -14.55
CA GLU A 94 -15.54 -0.63 -14.25
C GLU A 94 -15.30 -0.49 -12.73
N LEU A 95 -16.18 0.17 -12.00
CA LEU A 95 -16.09 0.32 -10.54
C LEU A 95 -16.14 -1.04 -9.83
N LYS A 96 -16.98 -1.98 -10.29
CA LYS A 96 -17.01 -3.36 -9.76
C LYS A 96 -15.71 -4.10 -10.04
N VAL A 97 -15.16 -3.98 -11.24
CA VAL A 97 -13.88 -4.60 -11.61
C VAL A 97 -12.73 -4.05 -10.76
N LEU A 98 -12.66 -2.72 -10.59
CA LEU A 98 -11.65 -2.09 -9.74
C LEU A 98 -11.76 -2.51 -8.28
N LYS A 99 -12.99 -2.69 -7.78
CA LYS A 99 -13.22 -3.24 -6.43
C LYS A 99 -12.64 -4.65 -6.32
N ALA A 100 -12.97 -5.54 -7.24
CA ALA A 100 -12.45 -6.91 -7.23
C ALA A 100 -10.91 -6.92 -7.35
N LYS A 101 -10.35 -6.09 -8.23
CA LYS A 101 -8.90 -5.95 -8.43
C LYS A 101 -8.20 -5.50 -7.14
N TYR A 102 -8.72 -4.49 -6.46
CA TYR A 102 -8.18 -4.04 -5.19
C TYR A 102 -8.15 -5.16 -4.15
N TRP A 103 -9.28 -5.87 -3.96
CA TRP A 103 -9.36 -6.96 -2.97
C TRP A 103 -8.47 -8.14 -3.31
N LYS A 104 -8.28 -8.44 -4.59
CA LYS A 104 -7.29 -9.42 -5.04
C LYS A 104 -5.88 -9.02 -4.58
N HIS A 105 -5.46 -7.79 -4.85
CA HIS A 105 -4.13 -7.33 -4.43
C HIS A 105 -3.99 -7.28 -2.90
N GLN A 106 -5.04 -6.93 -2.16
CA GLN A 106 -5.04 -7.01 -0.70
C GLN A 106 -4.88 -8.44 -0.19
N ASP A 107 -5.59 -9.41 -0.78
CA ASP A 107 -5.44 -10.83 -0.43
C ASP A 107 -4.04 -11.34 -0.77
N GLU A 108 -3.50 -11.03 -1.95
CA GLU A 108 -2.12 -11.38 -2.32
C GLU A 108 -1.10 -10.80 -1.33
N MET A 109 -1.25 -9.53 -0.92
CA MET A 109 -0.42 -8.92 0.12
C MET A 109 -0.59 -9.66 1.46
N TYR A 110 -1.80 -10.07 1.81
CA TYR A 110 -2.07 -10.87 3.00
C TYR A 110 -1.42 -12.25 2.92
N GLN A 111 -1.48 -12.96 1.79
CA GLN A 111 -0.79 -14.24 1.58
C GLN A 111 0.74 -14.07 1.60
N LEU A 112 1.25 -13.00 0.97
CA LEU A 112 2.67 -12.64 1.04
C LEU A 112 3.09 -12.30 2.46
N GLN A 113 2.18 -11.86 3.33
CA GLN A 113 2.47 -11.53 4.72
C GLN A 113 2.23 -12.69 5.71
N TYR A 114 1.26 -13.55 5.46
CA TYR A 114 0.75 -14.52 6.43
C TYR A 114 0.59 -15.95 5.87
N GLY A 115 0.89 -16.16 4.60
CA GLY A 115 0.76 -17.45 3.92
C GLY A 115 1.62 -18.56 4.55
N PRO A 116 1.26 -19.84 4.31
CA PRO A 116 1.74 -21.00 5.05
C PRO A 116 3.13 -21.42 4.61
N VAL A 117 4.13 -20.57 4.85
CA VAL A 117 5.51 -21.05 4.93
C VAL A 117 5.77 -21.40 6.39
N PHE A 118 5.51 -22.67 6.72
CA PHE A 118 5.94 -23.33 7.94
C PHE A 118 7.33 -22.80 8.35
N TYR A 119 7.43 -22.22 9.55
CA TYR A 119 8.64 -21.58 10.12
C TYR A 119 9.13 -20.31 9.43
N GLN A 120 8.74 -19.10 9.87
CA GLN A 120 9.53 -17.90 9.54
C GLN A 120 9.65 -16.86 10.68
N PRO A 121 10.68 -16.98 11.54
CA PRO A 121 11.36 -15.84 12.19
C PRO A 121 11.83 -14.76 11.18
N TYR A 122 11.73 -15.05 9.88
CA TYR A 122 12.34 -14.34 8.76
C TYR A 122 11.34 -13.47 7.94
N MET A 123 10.10 -13.33 8.43
CA MET A 123 9.11 -12.34 7.96
C MET A 123 9.47 -10.89 8.32
N TRP A 124 10.62 -10.70 8.96
CA TRP A 124 11.06 -9.43 9.50
C TRP A 124 11.26 -8.34 8.44
N GLY A 125 11.62 -8.64 7.19
CA GLY A 125 11.76 -7.59 6.16
C GLY A 125 10.45 -6.79 5.95
N ILE A 126 9.37 -7.51 5.64
CA ILE A 126 8.03 -6.95 5.40
C ILE A 126 7.41 -6.48 6.72
N ARG A 127 7.45 -7.30 7.77
CA ARG A 127 6.88 -6.97 9.09
C ARG A 127 7.60 -5.78 9.74
N ARG A 128 8.92 -5.67 9.66
CA ARG A 128 9.68 -4.51 10.16
C ARG A 128 9.47 -3.28 9.28
N ALA A 129 9.36 -3.43 7.96
CA ALA A 129 9.02 -2.32 7.10
C ALA A 129 7.65 -1.74 7.52
N GLN A 130 6.64 -2.59 7.69
CA GLN A 130 5.31 -2.19 8.17
C GLN A 130 5.31 -1.67 9.61
N LEU A 131 5.97 -2.32 10.56
CA LEU A 131 6.04 -1.86 11.96
C LEU A 131 6.80 -0.54 12.07
N LYS A 132 7.89 -0.34 11.31
CA LYS A 132 8.57 0.97 11.21
C LYS A 132 7.67 2.01 10.56
N ARG A 133 6.92 1.61 9.52
CA ARG A 133 5.90 2.44 8.85
C ARG A 133 4.88 2.92 9.88
N GLN A 134 4.20 2.03 10.58
CA GLN A 134 3.19 2.30 11.62
C GLN A 134 3.75 3.09 12.82
N TRP A 135 4.91 2.70 13.36
CA TRP A 135 5.51 3.38 14.51
C TRP A 135 5.90 4.82 14.19
N LYS A 136 6.51 5.08 13.02
CA LYS A 136 6.85 6.45 12.60
C LYS A 136 5.60 7.27 12.30
N ALA A 137 4.58 6.66 11.70
CA ALA A 137 3.31 7.35 11.48
C ALA A 137 2.65 7.78 12.78
N LYS A 138 2.66 6.90 13.79
CA LYS A 138 2.18 7.17 15.15
C LYS A 138 3.02 8.24 15.86
N LYS A 139 4.35 8.22 15.69
CA LYS A 139 5.27 9.20 16.29
C LYS A 139 5.14 10.60 15.70
N ASP A 140 5.06 10.69 14.37
CA ASP A 140 5.07 11.96 13.66
C ASP A 140 3.65 12.53 13.44
N ASN A 141 2.62 11.81 13.93
CA ASN A 141 1.20 12.04 13.66
C ASN A 141 0.91 12.29 12.16
N LYS A 142 1.63 11.56 11.30
CA LYS A 142 1.57 11.70 9.84
C LYS A 142 1.34 10.33 9.23
N PRO A 143 0.49 10.22 8.19
CA PRO A 143 0.32 8.96 7.50
C PRO A 143 1.66 8.42 6.99
N VAL A 144 1.82 7.10 7.06
CA VAL A 144 3.01 6.35 6.61
C VAL A 144 3.51 6.81 5.24
N THR A 145 2.57 7.10 4.35
CA THR A 145 2.85 7.43 2.96
C THR A 145 3.28 8.87 2.74
N MET A 146 3.41 9.68 3.80
CA MET A 146 3.91 11.06 3.72
C MET A 146 5.41 11.18 4.02
N TRP A 147 6.16 10.09 3.89
CA TRP A 147 7.57 10.09 4.20
C TRP A 147 8.37 10.96 3.23
N PRO A 148 9.44 11.64 3.72
CA PRO A 148 10.25 12.52 2.87
C PRO A 148 10.82 11.83 1.63
N LYS A 149 11.11 10.51 1.69
CA LYS A 149 11.60 9.75 0.54
C LYS A 149 10.54 9.66 -0.57
N ASP A 150 9.28 9.42 -0.20
CA ASP A 150 8.19 9.20 -1.14
C ASP A 150 7.69 10.55 -1.68
N VAL A 151 7.72 11.60 -0.85
CA VAL A 151 7.53 12.99 -1.27
C VAL A 151 8.60 13.38 -2.30
N ARG A 152 9.88 13.08 -2.04
CA ARG A 152 10.98 13.33 -2.98
C ARG A 152 10.80 12.56 -4.28
N ALA A 153 10.44 11.28 -4.22
CA ALA A 153 10.18 10.47 -5.41
C ALA A 153 9.00 11.02 -6.22
N CYS A 154 7.92 11.45 -5.57
CA CYS A 154 6.78 12.10 -6.22
C CYS A 154 7.20 13.42 -6.88
N LYS A 155 7.99 14.26 -6.19
CA LYS A 155 8.52 15.51 -6.76
C LYS A 155 9.45 15.27 -7.95
N ALA A 156 10.36 14.29 -7.86
CA ALA A 156 11.33 13.97 -8.91
C ALA A 156 10.65 13.53 -10.22
N ARG A 157 9.49 12.87 -10.13
CA ARG A 157 8.68 12.50 -11.30
C ARG A 157 7.73 13.61 -11.77
N GLY A 158 7.81 14.82 -11.20
CA GLY A 158 6.90 15.92 -11.52
C GLY A 158 5.44 15.70 -11.04
N GLY A 159 5.22 14.87 -10.01
CA GLY A 159 3.87 14.52 -9.51
C GLY A 159 3.20 15.60 -8.65
N CYS A 160 2.07 15.29 -8.01
CA CYS A 160 1.30 16.29 -7.23
C CYS A 160 2.13 16.99 -6.14
N CYS A 161 3.17 16.37 -5.59
CA CYS A 161 3.98 16.98 -4.53
C CYS A 161 4.82 18.19 -4.99
N VAL A 162 5.16 18.31 -6.28
CA VAL A 162 5.80 19.54 -6.79
C VAL A 162 4.75 20.61 -7.09
N ARG A 163 3.56 20.21 -7.53
CA ARG A 163 2.45 21.10 -7.89
C ARG A 163 1.60 21.58 -6.71
N GLN A 164 1.79 20.97 -5.53
CA GLN A 164 1.08 21.31 -4.29
C GLN A 164 -0.45 21.24 -4.36
N CYS A 165 -1.04 20.46 -5.26
CA CYS A 165 -2.51 20.35 -5.38
C CYS A 165 -3.20 19.58 -4.24
N GLY A 166 -2.49 19.21 -3.17
CA GLY A 166 -3.04 18.53 -1.99
C GLY A 166 -3.41 17.05 -2.18
N CYS A 167 -3.40 16.54 -3.42
CA CYS A 167 -3.92 15.20 -3.76
C CYS A 167 -3.27 14.03 -3.00
N CYS A 168 -1.98 14.16 -2.63
CA CYS A 168 -1.23 13.13 -1.89
C CYS A 168 -1.57 13.08 -0.40
N PHE A 169 -2.12 14.16 0.14
CA PHE A 169 -2.43 14.31 1.57
C PHE A 169 -3.89 13.99 1.88
N ARG A 170 -4.71 13.81 0.85
CA ARG A 170 -6.12 13.50 0.99
C ARG A 170 -6.28 12.03 1.38
N PRO A 171 -7.10 11.72 2.41
CA PRO A 171 -7.48 10.34 2.68
C PRO A 171 -8.21 9.77 1.47
N ARG A 172 -7.85 8.55 1.09
CA ARG A 172 -8.59 7.77 0.09
C ARG A 172 -9.51 6.84 0.84
N SER A 173 -10.81 6.99 0.65
CA SER A 173 -11.77 6.07 1.24
C SER A 173 -11.50 4.67 0.70
N SER A 174 -11.18 3.75 1.61
CA SER A 174 -11.02 2.36 1.24
C SER A 174 -12.35 1.83 0.70
N LEU A 175 -12.27 0.84 -0.18
CA LEU A 175 -13.40 0.27 -0.91
C LEU A 175 -14.47 -0.41 -0.03
N ILE A 176 -14.22 -0.58 1.27
CA ILE A 176 -15.12 -1.22 2.23
C ILE A 176 -14.94 -0.58 3.61
N GLY A 177 -15.57 0.57 3.88
CA GLY A 177 -15.82 1.07 5.24
C GLY A 177 -14.65 1.07 6.24
N ALA A 178 -13.41 0.96 5.77
CA ALA A 178 -12.21 0.73 6.55
C ALA A 178 -11.32 1.98 6.48
N GLU A 179 -10.32 2.00 7.35
CA GLU A 179 -9.41 3.12 7.58
C GLU A 179 -8.96 3.84 6.31
N ASP A 180 -8.86 5.17 6.42
CA ASP A 180 -8.39 6.02 5.35
C ASP A 180 -7.01 5.60 4.86
N VAL A 181 -6.92 5.29 3.56
CA VAL A 181 -5.66 4.95 2.92
C VAL A 181 -5.02 6.24 2.41
N TYR A 182 -3.88 6.62 2.96
CA TYR A 182 -3.11 7.74 2.44
C TYR A 182 -2.11 7.20 1.42
N SER A 183 -1.92 7.88 0.27
CA SER A 183 -0.89 7.49 -0.69
C SER A 183 -0.47 8.61 -1.63
N HIS A 184 0.80 8.56 -2.05
CA HIS A 184 1.31 9.37 -3.15
C HIS A 184 0.72 8.93 -4.50
N CYS A 185 0.80 9.84 -5.48
CA CYS A 185 0.33 9.59 -6.83
C CYS A 185 0.98 8.36 -7.45
N THR A 186 0.14 7.51 -8.03
CA THR A 186 0.52 6.54 -9.05
C THR A 186 0.26 7.16 -10.43
N LYS A 187 0.42 6.37 -11.50
CA LYS A 187 0.03 6.78 -12.85
C LYS A 187 -1.47 7.08 -12.97
N GLU A 188 -2.29 6.48 -12.11
CA GLU A 188 -3.75 6.64 -12.07
C GLU A 188 -4.20 7.85 -11.25
N CYS A 189 -3.28 8.70 -10.77
CA CYS A 189 -3.68 9.92 -10.08
C CYS A 189 -4.33 10.89 -11.06
N LYS A 190 -5.56 11.34 -10.81
CA LYS A 190 -6.29 12.30 -11.67
C LYS A 190 -5.44 13.51 -12.09
N CYS A 191 -4.77 14.15 -11.13
CA CYS A 191 -3.95 15.32 -11.41
C CYS A 191 -2.74 14.98 -12.29
N CYS A 192 -2.18 13.77 -12.16
CA CYS A 192 -1.09 13.33 -13.02
C CYS A 192 -1.62 12.94 -14.41
N VAL A 193 -2.73 12.21 -14.49
CA VAL A 193 -3.37 11.84 -15.76
C VAL A 193 -3.68 13.08 -16.59
N HIS A 194 -4.31 14.08 -15.97
CA HIS A 194 -4.63 15.34 -16.65
C HIS A 194 -3.38 16.12 -17.07
N TYR A 195 -2.37 16.23 -16.21
CA TYR A 195 -1.17 17.00 -16.49
C TYR A 195 -0.29 16.36 -17.58
N PHE A 196 -0.16 15.04 -17.57
CA PHE A 196 0.68 14.29 -18.50
C PHE A 196 -0.08 13.77 -19.72
N ASN A 197 -1.38 14.06 -19.85
CA ASN A 197 -2.27 13.52 -20.89
C ASN A 197 -2.17 11.98 -20.98
N LEU A 198 -2.20 11.32 -19.82
CA LEU A 198 -2.18 9.85 -19.79
C LEU A 198 -3.55 9.30 -20.22
N PRO A 199 -3.58 8.12 -20.86
CA PRO A 199 -4.83 7.45 -21.24
C PRO A 199 -5.67 7.03 -20.03
#